data_AF-A0A951WKL7-F1
#
_entry.id   AF-A0A951WKL7-F1
#
_cell.length_a   1.000
_cell.length_b   1.000
_cell.length_c   1.000
_cell.angle_alpha   90.00
_cell.angle_beta   90.00
_cell.angle_gamma   90.00
#
_symmetry.space_group_name_H-M   'P 1'
#
loop_
_entity.id
_entity.type
_entity.pdbx_description
1 polymer ?
#
loop_
_entity_poly.entity_id
_entity_poly.type
_entity_poly.pdbx_seq_one_letter_code
_entity_poly.pdbx_strand_id
1 'polypeptide(L)'
;MNRMERLYKIHTLLCDSSSVTMAYMTKALEVSRSTLVRDLDYLRTFFDAPIVFCRKTQRYQYDPEAKSFELPGFWLSPNELRAILISQELIREIHPGFLGPLLLPIKERLNRLLQESGHDPLQVTRFIRVQKFHGRPVDSHIFQQTCDALLTGKQLHLTYHGRTRDQQSSRVVHPQRVFYYRDNWYLLAFCGKADGLRVFAMEKILSIEPGDACQKIEDSKLDEFCGSGFGIFRGVNNELACLKFYAPNSRWVQDEIWHPEQKGYFVGEDYFLEIPFSNPSELVMEILRHGCSVEVIQPPSLREAVAQELQQALSRYHS
;
A
#
# COMPACT_ATOMS: atom_id res chain seq x y z
N MET A 1 41.13 4.06 0.69
CA MET A 1 39.75 4.35 1.12
C MET A 1 39.08 5.28 0.12
N ASN A 2 38.04 4.82 -0.57
CA ASN A 2 37.23 5.62 -1.50
C ASN A 2 36.53 6.75 -0.72
N ARG A 3 36.24 7.90 -1.35
CA ARG A 3 35.57 9.06 -0.75
C ARG A 3 34.33 8.67 0.03
N MET A 4 33.46 7.84 -0.54
CA MET A 4 32.21 7.41 0.11
C MET A 4 32.44 6.63 1.41
N GLU A 5 33.41 5.71 1.44
CA GLU A 5 33.79 4.99 2.67
C GLU A 5 34.25 5.95 3.78
N ARG A 6 34.91 7.06 3.40
CA ARG A 6 35.30 8.11 4.35
C ARG A 6 34.10 8.86 4.88
N LEU A 7 33.13 9.20 4.02
CA LEU A 7 31.91 9.91 4.45
C LEU A 7 31.10 9.07 5.44
N TYR A 8 30.94 7.77 5.19
CA TYR A 8 30.28 6.86 6.13
C TYR A 8 31.01 6.80 7.47
N LYS A 9 32.33 6.60 7.45
CA LYS A 9 33.11 6.60 8.71
C LYS A 9 33.01 7.93 9.45
N ILE A 10 33.03 9.08 8.76
CA ILE A 10 32.82 10.39 9.40
C ILE A 10 31.45 10.44 10.07
N HIS A 11 30.39 10.00 9.38
CA HIS A 11 29.04 9.95 9.94
C HIS A 11 28.94 9.04 11.15
N THR A 12 29.47 7.81 11.09
CA THR A 12 29.50 6.87 12.22
C THR A 12 30.21 7.48 13.42
N LEU A 13 31.38 8.12 13.22
CA LEU A 13 32.11 8.77 14.31
C LEU A 13 31.30 9.91 14.95
N LEU A 14 30.53 10.66 14.18
CA LEU A 14 29.69 11.76 14.66
C LEU A 14 28.37 11.27 15.30
N CYS A 15 27.90 10.06 14.99
CA CYS A 15 26.74 9.44 15.63
C CYS A 15 27.10 8.74 16.94
N ASP A 16 28.18 7.95 16.94
CA ASP A 16 28.61 7.17 18.10
C ASP A 16 29.19 8.05 19.22
N SER A 17 29.67 9.25 18.88
CA SER A 17 30.24 10.21 19.81
C SER A 17 29.51 11.54 19.72
N SER A 18 29.06 12.07 20.86
CA SER A 18 28.38 13.38 20.94
C SER A 18 29.18 14.54 20.34
N SER A 19 30.51 14.41 20.24
CA SER A 19 31.36 15.31 19.46
C SER A 19 32.77 14.71 19.22
N VAL A 20 33.44 15.08 18.14
CA VAL A 20 34.70 14.48 17.68
C VAL A 20 35.73 15.54 17.28
N THR A 21 37.01 15.36 17.62
CA THR A 21 38.07 16.31 17.23
C THR A 21 38.58 16.07 15.81
N MET A 22 39.12 17.14 15.20
CA MET A 22 39.71 17.04 13.84
C MET A 22 40.86 16.03 13.80
N ALA A 23 41.73 16.04 14.82
CA ALA A 23 42.88 15.15 14.91
C ALA A 23 42.47 13.68 15.01
N TYR A 24 41.42 13.38 15.79
CA TYR A 24 40.91 12.02 15.92
C TYR A 24 40.31 11.51 14.61
N MET A 25 39.48 12.30 13.93
CA MET A 25 38.92 11.91 12.62
C MET A 25 40.01 11.71 11.57
N THR A 26 41.00 12.62 11.51
CA THR A 26 42.14 12.53 10.59
C THR A 26 42.92 11.23 10.79
N LYS A 27 43.15 10.84 12.05
CA LYS A 27 43.83 9.58 12.42
C LYS A 27 42.97 8.35 12.12
N ALA A 28 41.70 8.36 12.49
CA ALA A 28 40.77 7.24 12.29
C ALA A 28 40.49 6.96 10.80
N LEU A 29 40.55 8.00 9.97
CA LEU A 29 40.31 7.91 8.53
C LEU A 29 41.60 7.76 7.70
N GLU A 30 42.77 7.91 8.33
CA GLU A 30 44.09 7.87 7.68
C GLU A 30 44.19 8.83 6.47
N VAL A 31 43.67 10.06 6.60
CA VAL A 31 43.68 11.07 5.52
C VAL A 31 44.32 12.38 5.97
N SER A 32 44.64 13.27 5.01
CA SER A 32 45.10 14.62 5.33
C SER A 32 43.98 15.51 5.87
N ARG A 33 44.34 16.55 6.63
CA ARG A 33 43.41 17.59 7.09
C ARG A 33 42.63 18.23 5.93
N SER A 34 43.29 18.48 4.79
CA SER A 34 42.67 19.09 3.61
C SER A 34 41.63 18.18 2.95
N THR A 35 41.83 16.87 3.02
CA THR A 35 40.89 15.87 2.48
C THR A 35 39.65 15.79 3.37
N LEU A 36 39.84 15.73 4.69
CA LEU A 36 38.74 15.67 5.64
C LEU A 36 37.87 16.93 5.63
N VAL A 37 38.46 18.12 5.48
CA VAL A 37 37.68 19.37 5.31
C VAL A 37 36.80 19.32 4.06
N ARG A 38 37.35 18.88 2.91
CA ARG A 38 36.57 18.71 1.67
C ARG A 38 35.46 17.67 1.79
N ASP A 39 35.67 16.64 2.59
CA ASP A 39 34.67 15.59 2.84
C ASP A 39 33.57 16.07 3.79
N LEU A 40 33.91 16.86 4.83
CA LEU A 40 32.95 17.53 5.71
C LEU A 40 32.11 18.58 4.98
N ASP A 41 32.73 19.35 4.09
CA ASP A 41 32.01 20.34 3.27
C ASP A 41 31.08 19.65 2.26
N TYR A 42 31.50 18.51 1.70
CA TYR A 42 30.64 17.69 0.86
C TYR A 42 29.44 17.12 1.63
N LEU A 43 29.64 16.64 2.85
CA LEU A 43 28.54 16.22 3.73
C LEU A 43 27.55 17.35 3.98
N ARG A 44 28.02 18.57 4.27
CA ARG A 44 27.16 19.74 4.50
C ARG A 44 26.38 20.17 3.27
N THR A 45 27.04 20.21 2.10
CA THR A 45 26.49 20.81 0.88
C THR A 45 25.64 19.84 0.07
N PHE A 46 26.05 18.56 0.02
CA PHE A 46 25.38 17.55 -0.80
C PHE A 46 24.35 16.75 -0.02
N PHE A 47 24.71 16.33 1.19
CA PHE A 47 23.83 15.53 2.03
C PHE A 47 22.97 16.39 2.97
N ASP A 48 23.13 17.71 2.96
CA ASP A 48 22.51 18.64 3.92
C ASP A 48 22.78 18.22 5.38
N ALA A 49 23.97 17.66 5.61
CA ALA A 49 24.36 17.17 6.93
C ALA A 49 24.51 18.36 7.90
N PRO A 50 23.78 18.38 9.03
CA PRO A 50 23.81 19.49 9.98
C PRO A 50 25.08 19.42 10.86
N ILE A 51 26.25 19.47 10.24
CA ILE A 51 27.54 19.33 10.94
C ILE A 51 28.02 20.70 11.40
N VAL A 52 28.03 20.92 12.71
CA VAL A 52 28.51 22.15 13.34
C VAL A 52 29.91 21.96 13.93
N PHE A 53 30.68 23.06 13.98
CA PHE A 53 31.98 23.09 14.64
C PHE A 53 31.91 23.97 15.88
N CYS A 54 32.08 23.37 17.06
CA CYS A 54 32.10 24.09 18.33
C CYS A 54 33.49 24.71 18.56
N ARG A 55 33.61 26.03 18.44
CA ARG A 55 34.87 26.76 18.64
C ARG A 55 35.44 26.60 20.06
N LYS A 56 34.57 26.48 21.08
CA LYS A 56 34.99 26.35 22.49
C LYS A 56 35.69 25.02 22.77
N THR A 57 35.18 23.93 22.20
CA THR A 57 35.71 22.58 22.43
C THR A 57 36.60 22.09 21.29
N GLN A 58 36.67 22.81 20.17
CA GLN A 58 37.39 22.46 18.94
C GLN A 58 36.95 21.09 18.37
N ARG A 59 35.64 20.80 18.48
CA ARG A 59 35.03 19.52 18.06
C ARG A 59 33.92 19.74 17.03
N TYR A 60 33.78 18.75 16.15
CA TYR A 60 32.68 18.60 15.22
C TYR A 60 31.61 17.73 15.84
N GLN A 61 30.35 18.06 15.58
CA GLN A 61 29.19 17.29 16.02
C GLN A 61 28.03 17.56 15.06
N TYR A 62 27.01 16.71 15.10
CA TYR A 62 25.72 17.09 14.55
C TYR A 62 25.10 18.19 15.42
N ASP A 63 24.40 19.11 14.77
CA ASP A 63 23.64 20.16 15.43
C ASP A 63 22.59 19.51 16.36
N PRO A 64 22.67 19.73 17.68
CA PRO A 64 21.71 19.16 18.62
C PRO A 64 20.27 19.64 18.41
N GLU A 65 20.08 20.80 17.78
CA GLU A 65 18.76 21.35 17.48
C GLU A 65 18.20 20.88 16.13
N ALA A 66 19.04 20.27 15.29
CA ALA A 66 18.58 19.64 14.05
C ALA A 66 17.93 18.28 14.32
N LYS A 67 16.94 17.91 13.50
CA LYS A 67 16.41 16.53 13.49
C LYS A 67 17.54 15.54 13.21
N SER A 68 17.48 14.35 13.80
CA SER A 68 18.46 13.27 13.61
C SER A 68 18.85 13.13 12.14
N PHE A 69 20.14 13.28 11.84
CA PHE A 69 20.66 13.13 10.50
C PHE A 69 21.04 11.66 10.27
N GLU A 70 20.51 11.06 9.22
CA GLU A 70 20.94 9.75 8.72
C GLU A 70 21.51 9.93 7.31
N LEU A 71 22.71 9.39 7.07
CA LEU A 71 23.20 9.25 5.70
C LEU A 71 22.29 8.28 4.95
N PRO A 72 21.89 8.56 3.69
CA PRO A 72 21.18 7.57 2.89
C PRO A 72 22.06 6.33 2.75
N GLY A 73 21.71 5.27 3.47
CA GLY A 73 22.42 3.99 3.54
C GLY A 73 22.22 3.09 2.32
N PHE A 74 22.04 3.65 1.13
CA PHE A 74 21.73 2.84 -0.05
C PHE A 74 22.72 3.06 -1.19
N TRP A 75 23.46 1.99 -1.51
CA TRP A 75 24.08 1.83 -2.83
C TRP A 75 22.99 1.44 -3.80
N LEU A 76 22.30 2.43 -4.37
CA LEU A 76 21.33 2.19 -5.43
C LEU A 76 22.04 2.34 -6.76
N SER A 77 22.14 1.23 -7.48
CA SER A 77 22.42 1.25 -8.90
C SER A 77 21.38 2.12 -9.63
N PRO A 78 21.70 2.62 -10.84
CA PRO A 78 20.73 3.31 -11.68
C PRO A 78 19.44 2.52 -11.91
N ASN A 79 19.51 1.18 -11.94
CA ASN A 79 18.33 0.33 -12.09
C ASN A 79 17.46 0.32 -10.82
N GLU A 80 18.07 0.30 -9.63
CA GLU A 80 17.33 0.38 -8.36
C GLU A 80 16.69 1.77 -8.19
N LEU A 81 17.38 2.84 -8.57
CA LEU A 81 16.80 4.19 -8.61
C LEU A 81 15.57 4.27 -9.52
N ARG A 82 15.66 3.69 -10.73
CA ARG A 82 14.52 3.60 -11.66
C ARG A 82 13.37 2.78 -11.06
N ALA A 83 13.66 1.63 -10.46
CA ALA A 83 12.66 0.77 -9.84
C ALA A 83 11.90 1.48 -8.70
N ILE A 84 12.60 2.28 -7.88
CA ILE A 84 11.98 3.06 -6.83
C ILE A 84 11.13 4.19 -7.41
N LEU A 85 11.61 4.90 -8.44
CA LEU A 85 10.82 5.94 -9.11
C LEU A 85 9.54 5.37 -9.73
N ILE A 86 9.63 4.21 -10.41
CA ILE A 86 8.46 3.51 -10.95
C ILE A 86 7.50 3.11 -9.82
N SER A 87 8.02 2.51 -8.75
CA SER A 87 7.22 2.14 -7.57
C SER A 87 6.50 3.34 -6.96
N GLN A 88 7.16 4.49 -6.86
CA GLN A 88 6.55 5.72 -6.35
C GLN A 88 5.41 6.22 -7.23
N GLU A 89 5.57 6.17 -8.57
CA GLU A 89 4.50 6.53 -9.48
C GLU A 89 3.29 5.59 -9.32
N LEU A 90 3.52 4.27 -9.22
CA LEU A 90 2.46 3.29 -8.98
C LEU A 90 1.76 3.52 -7.62
N ILE A 91 2.52 3.73 -6.54
CA ILE A 91 1.98 3.93 -5.18
C ILE A 91 1.16 5.22 -5.08
N ARG A 92 1.65 6.30 -5.71
CA ARG A 92 0.93 7.58 -5.73
C ARG A 92 -0.43 7.43 -6.38
N GLU A 93 -0.54 6.60 -7.41
CA GLU A 93 -1.83 6.32 -8.02
C GLU A 93 -2.77 5.65 -7.03
N ILE A 94 -2.33 4.78 -6.11
CA ILE A 94 -3.23 4.12 -5.13
C ILE A 94 -3.98 5.12 -4.22
N HIS A 95 -3.28 6.10 -3.62
CA HIS A 95 -3.89 7.16 -2.80
C HIS A 95 -3.18 8.52 -2.95
N PRO A 96 -3.52 9.32 -3.96
CA PRO A 96 -2.78 10.55 -4.30
C PRO A 96 -2.71 11.58 -3.17
N GLY A 97 -3.79 11.72 -2.38
CA GLY A 97 -3.92 12.79 -1.39
C GLY A 97 -3.09 12.62 -0.11
N PHE A 98 -2.68 11.40 0.23
CA PHE A 98 -1.93 11.11 1.47
C PHE A 98 -0.47 10.79 1.16
N LEU A 99 -0.23 9.80 0.28
CA LEU A 99 1.12 9.36 -0.04
C LEU A 99 1.85 10.34 -0.96
N GLY A 100 1.13 11.08 -1.80
CA GLY A 100 1.72 12.05 -2.73
C GLY A 100 2.64 13.07 -2.04
N PRO A 101 2.13 13.84 -1.05
CA PRO A 101 2.95 14.82 -0.32
C PRO A 101 4.10 14.19 0.47
N LEU A 102 3.89 13.01 1.10
CA LEU A 102 4.91 12.33 1.90
C LEU A 102 6.06 11.79 1.05
N LEU A 103 5.78 11.36 -0.18
CA LEU A 103 6.77 10.80 -1.10
C LEU A 103 7.51 11.87 -1.93
N LEU A 104 6.99 13.10 -2.00
CA LEU A 104 7.55 14.16 -2.83
C LEU A 104 9.04 14.48 -2.52
N PRO A 105 9.47 14.66 -1.25
CA PRO A 105 10.87 14.94 -0.94
C PRO A 105 11.81 13.80 -1.34
N ILE A 106 11.35 12.55 -1.18
CA ILE A 106 12.12 11.36 -1.56
C ILE A 106 12.26 11.31 -3.08
N LYS A 107 11.18 11.57 -3.82
CA LYS A 107 11.18 11.63 -5.28
C LYS A 107 12.18 12.68 -5.81
N GLU A 108 12.17 13.88 -5.25
CA GLU A 108 13.11 14.94 -5.62
C GLU A 108 14.57 14.54 -5.38
N ARG A 109 14.84 13.83 -4.27
CA ARG A 109 16.18 13.30 -3.97
C ARG A 109 16.61 12.22 -4.97
N LEU A 110 15.73 11.27 -5.29
CA LEU A 110 16.00 10.20 -6.26
C LEU A 110 16.25 10.75 -7.66
N ASN A 111 15.46 11.75 -8.09
CA ASN A 111 15.66 12.41 -9.37
C ASN A 111 17.06 13.05 -9.47
N ARG A 112 17.53 13.73 -8.42
CA ARG A 112 18.89 14.30 -8.40
C ARG A 112 19.97 13.23 -8.54
N LEU A 113 19.88 12.14 -7.75
CA LEU A 113 20.85 11.03 -7.81
C LEU A 113 20.91 10.39 -9.20
N LEU A 114 19.76 10.26 -9.87
CA LEU A 114 19.67 9.69 -11.20
C LEU A 114 20.28 10.63 -12.27
N GLN A 115 20.04 11.95 -12.15
CA GLN A 115 20.65 12.97 -13.02
C GLN A 115 22.17 12.98 -12.94
N GLU A 116 22.72 12.91 -11.71
CA GLU A 116 24.17 12.88 -11.48
C GLU A 116 24.83 11.60 -12.02
N SER A 117 24.06 10.51 -12.10
CA SER A 117 24.48 9.27 -12.75
C SER A 117 24.41 9.32 -14.29
N GLY A 118 24.07 10.48 -14.87
CA GLY A 118 23.96 10.67 -16.32
C GLY A 118 22.65 10.17 -16.94
N HIS A 119 21.61 9.94 -16.14
CA HIS A 119 20.31 9.44 -16.59
C HIS A 119 19.21 10.49 -16.41
N ASP A 120 18.31 10.60 -17.39
CA ASP A 120 17.16 11.51 -17.32
C ASP A 120 16.01 10.89 -16.49
N PRO A 121 15.61 11.51 -15.36
CA PRO A 121 14.50 11.02 -14.55
C PRO A 121 13.14 11.12 -15.24
N LEU A 122 12.98 12.04 -16.19
CA LEU A 122 11.71 12.26 -16.90
C LEU A 122 11.39 11.12 -17.89
N GLN A 123 12.40 10.37 -18.35
CA GLN A 123 12.16 9.20 -19.19
C GLN A 123 11.53 8.03 -18.42
N VAL A 124 11.79 7.94 -17.12
CA VAL A 124 11.36 6.78 -16.30
C VAL A 124 9.85 6.79 -16.05
N THR A 125 9.26 7.97 -15.89
CA THR A 125 7.85 8.13 -15.50
C THR A 125 6.92 8.35 -16.70
N ARG A 126 7.44 8.70 -17.87
CA ARG A 126 6.61 9.06 -19.05
C ARG A 126 5.82 7.89 -19.64
N PHE A 127 6.26 6.66 -19.44
CA PHE A 127 5.69 5.48 -20.10
C PHE A 127 4.65 4.74 -19.26
N ILE A 128 4.46 5.12 -17.99
CA ILE A 128 3.58 4.41 -17.08
C ILE A 128 2.36 5.26 -16.83
N ARG A 129 1.19 4.77 -17.26
CA ARG A 129 -0.10 5.37 -16.96
C ARG A 129 -0.96 4.34 -16.25
N VAL A 130 -1.28 4.59 -14.99
CA VAL A 130 -2.27 3.80 -14.25
C VAL A 130 -3.64 4.43 -14.50
N GLN A 131 -4.59 3.64 -14.99
CA GLN A 131 -5.96 4.07 -15.15
C GLN A 131 -6.83 3.35 -14.13
N LYS A 132 -7.39 4.11 -13.19
CA LYS A 132 -8.34 3.57 -12.22
C LYS A 132 -9.70 3.32 -12.86
N PHE A 133 -10.40 2.32 -12.35
CA PHE A 133 -11.75 1.98 -12.76
C PHE A 133 -12.68 1.95 -11.54
N HIS A 134 -13.67 2.86 -11.48
CA HIS A 134 -14.63 2.97 -10.37
C HIS A 134 -14.04 3.16 -8.95
N GLY A 135 -12.82 3.69 -8.85
CA GLY A 135 -12.20 4.03 -7.56
C GLY A 135 -13.00 5.10 -6.81
N ARG A 136 -13.16 4.92 -5.50
CA ARG A 136 -13.86 5.86 -4.63
C ARG A 136 -12.84 6.53 -3.72
N PRO A 137 -12.68 7.86 -3.84
CA PRO A 137 -11.66 8.57 -3.08
C PRO A 137 -11.99 8.50 -1.59
N VAL A 138 -10.95 8.32 -0.78
CA VAL A 138 -11.00 8.46 0.68
C VAL A 138 -10.43 9.82 1.04
N ASP A 139 -11.04 10.45 2.04
CA ASP A 139 -10.50 11.67 2.60
C ASP A 139 -9.12 11.43 3.24
N SER A 140 -8.17 12.32 3.00
CA SER A 140 -6.78 12.11 3.42
C SER A 140 -6.61 12.18 4.94
N HIS A 141 -7.44 12.97 5.63
CA HIS A 141 -7.47 13.00 7.10
C HIS A 141 -8.01 11.67 7.64
N ILE A 142 -9.07 11.12 7.04
CA ILE A 142 -9.60 9.81 7.44
C ILE A 142 -8.56 8.70 7.29
N PHE A 143 -7.88 8.68 6.14
CA PHE A 143 -6.85 7.70 5.86
C PHE A 143 -5.69 7.81 6.87
N GLN A 144 -5.19 9.02 7.08
CA GLN A 144 -4.12 9.30 8.04
C GLN A 144 -4.49 8.86 9.47
N GLN A 145 -5.65 9.27 9.98
CA GLN A 145 -6.09 8.89 11.32
C GLN A 145 -6.23 7.37 11.48
N THR A 146 -6.66 6.68 10.42
CA THR A 146 -6.76 5.22 10.43
C THR A 146 -5.36 4.57 10.53
N CYS A 147 -4.39 5.05 9.74
CA CYS A 147 -3.02 4.58 9.80
C CYS A 147 -2.36 4.87 11.16
N ASP A 148 -2.53 6.08 11.69
CA ASP A 148 -1.98 6.48 12.98
C ASP A 148 -2.55 5.60 14.11
N ALA A 149 -3.85 5.31 14.09
CA ALA A 149 -4.49 4.44 15.07
C ALA A 149 -4.02 2.99 15.00
N LEU A 150 -3.78 2.46 13.79
CA LEU A 150 -3.18 1.13 13.60
C LEU A 150 -1.76 1.05 14.17
N LEU A 151 -0.92 2.05 13.86
CA LEU A 151 0.48 2.09 14.29
C LEU A 151 0.61 2.30 15.80
N THR A 152 -0.23 3.14 16.38
CA THR A 152 -0.20 3.47 17.82
C THR A 152 -1.08 2.57 18.68
N GLY A 153 -1.85 1.66 18.08
CA GLY A 153 -2.73 0.74 18.78
C GLY A 153 -3.86 1.45 19.51
N LYS A 154 -4.54 2.40 18.85
CA LYS A 154 -5.71 3.12 19.37
C LYS A 154 -7.00 2.67 18.70
N GLN A 155 -8.10 2.66 19.46
CA GLN A 155 -9.43 2.49 18.89
C GLN A 155 -9.84 3.75 18.10
N LEU A 156 -10.86 3.60 17.27
CA LEU A 156 -11.40 4.67 16.44
C LEU A 156 -12.89 4.84 16.73
N HIS A 157 -13.30 6.08 16.94
CA HIS A 157 -14.69 6.50 17.03
C HIS A 157 -15.10 7.02 15.67
N LEU A 158 -16.00 6.30 14.99
CA LEU A 158 -16.41 6.56 13.62
C LEU A 158 -17.85 7.04 13.56
N THR A 159 -18.12 8.04 12.73
CA THR A 159 -19.46 8.23 12.14
C THR A 159 -19.47 7.57 10.77
N TYR A 160 -20.26 6.51 10.61
CA TYR A 160 -20.28 5.69 9.39
C TYR A 160 -21.63 5.72 8.68
N HIS A 161 -21.62 5.93 7.36
CA HIS A 161 -22.80 5.93 6.51
C HIS A 161 -22.93 4.62 5.70
N GLY A 162 -23.72 3.67 6.22
CA GLY A 162 -23.86 2.35 5.61
C GLY A 162 -24.71 2.36 4.33
N ARG A 163 -24.18 1.82 3.22
CA ARG A 163 -24.85 1.80 1.90
C ARG A 163 -26.21 1.13 1.89
N THR A 164 -26.33 -0.05 2.48
CA THR A 164 -27.54 -0.87 2.38
C THR A 164 -28.72 -0.28 3.14
N ARG A 165 -28.46 0.41 4.25
CA ARG A 165 -29.50 0.97 5.12
C ARG A 165 -29.70 2.46 4.95
N ASP A 166 -28.82 3.11 4.18
CA ASP A 166 -28.78 4.56 3.97
C ASP A 166 -28.90 5.36 5.28
N GLN A 167 -28.16 4.90 6.30
CA GLN A 167 -28.24 5.41 7.66
C GLN A 167 -26.85 5.71 8.21
N GLN A 168 -26.75 6.85 8.87
CA GLN A 168 -25.58 7.22 9.65
C GLN A 168 -25.62 6.54 11.01
N SER A 169 -24.45 6.15 11.48
CA SER A 169 -24.37 5.53 12.79
C SER A 169 -22.99 5.65 13.40
N SER A 170 -22.95 5.90 14.71
CA SER A 170 -21.69 5.94 15.46
C SER A 170 -21.21 4.53 15.80
N ARG A 171 -19.91 4.32 15.69
CA ARG A 171 -19.24 3.04 15.96
C ARG A 171 -17.95 3.28 16.71
N VAL A 172 -17.70 2.50 17.75
CA VAL A 172 -16.36 2.34 18.33
C VAL A 172 -15.79 1.07 17.73
N VAL A 173 -14.63 1.18 17.08
CA VAL A 173 -13.99 0.06 16.39
C VAL A 173 -12.53 -0.05 16.80
N HIS A 174 -12.03 -1.27 16.87
CA HIS A 174 -10.64 -1.59 17.11
C HIS A 174 -10.00 -1.94 15.76
N PRO A 175 -9.28 -1.00 15.11
CA PRO A 175 -8.72 -1.21 13.78
C PRO A 175 -7.68 -2.34 13.79
N GLN A 176 -7.71 -3.22 12.79
CA GLN A 176 -6.81 -4.38 12.68
C GLN A 176 -5.95 -4.34 11.41
N ARG A 177 -6.55 -4.04 10.25
CA ARG A 177 -5.85 -4.01 8.95
C ARG A 177 -6.55 -3.09 7.96
N VAL A 178 -5.79 -2.52 7.03
CA VAL A 178 -6.33 -1.77 5.87
C VAL A 178 -6.00 -2.53 4.59
N PHE A 179 -6.97 -2.63 3.69
CA PHE A 179 -6.82 -3.30 2.40
C PHE A 179 -7.15 -2.37 1.26
N TYR A 180 -6.39 -2.48 0.17
CA TYR A 180 -6.77 -1.92 -1.12
C TYR A 180 -7.32 -3.04 -2.01
N TYR A 181 -8.60 -2.96 -2.34
CA TYR A 181 -9.32 -3.99 -3.08
C TYR A 181 -10.23 -3.37 -4.12
N ARG A 182 -10.12 -3.83 -5.38
CA ARG A 182 -10.90 -3.32 -6.54
C ARG A 182 -10.93 -1.79 -6.58
N ASP A 183 -9.75 -1.17 -6.53
CA ASP A 183 -9.54 0.28 -6.52
C ASP A 183 -10.10 1.06 -5.31
N ASN A 184 -10.44 0.37 -4.22
CA ASN A 184 -11.08 0.97 -3.05
C ASN A 184 -10.41 0.56 -1.74
N TRP A 185 -10.44 1.46 -0.75
CA TRP A 185 -9.85 1.24 0.56
C TRP A 185 -10.87 0.76 1.58
N TYR A 186 -10.48 -0.25 2.35
CA TYR A 186 -11.31 -0.87 3.36
C TYR A 186 -10.56 -1.02 4.67
N LEU A 187 -11.23 -0.75 5.78
CA LEU A 187 -10.76 -0.97 7.14
C LEU A 187 -11.41 -2.22 7.71
N LEU A 188 -10.61 -3.23 8.07
CA LEU A 188 -11.04 -4.34 8.91
C LEU A 188 -10.83 -3.97 10.37
N ALA A 189 -11.91 -4.04 11.14
CA ALA A 189 -11.90 -3.71 12.55
C ALA A 189 -12.86 -4.59 13.34
N PHE A 190 -12.54 -4.84 14.61
CA PHE A 190 -13.52 -5.38 15.54
C PHE A 190 -14.46 -4.28 15.98
N CYS A 191 -15.75 -4.46 15.74
CA CYS A 191 -16.77 -3.46 16.01
C CYS A 191 -17.47 -3.77 17.33
N GLY A 192 -17.28 -2.94 18.36
CA GLY A 192 -17.85 -3.20 19.69
C GLY A 192 -19.37 -3.32 19.68
N LYS A 193 -20.07 -2.52 18.86
CA LYS A 193 -21.55 -2.61 18.73
C LYS A 193 -22.03 -3.91 18.07
N ALA A 194 -21.22 -4.52 17.20
CA ALA A 194 -21.57 -5.73 16.47
C ALA A 194 -20.95 -6.98 17.09
N ASP A 195 -20.15 -6.81 18.14
CA ASP A 195 -19.38 -7.84 18.83
C ASP A 195 -18.64 -8.79 17.87
N GLY A 196 -17.94 -8.22 16.90
CA GLY A 196 -17.29 -9.02 15.86
C GLY A 196 -16.53 -8.22 14.81
N LEU A 197 -15.75 -8.94 14.00
CA LEU A 197 -15.02 -8.39 12.86
C LEU A 197 -15.97 -7.89 11.78
N ARG A 198 -15.68 -6.69 11.28
CA ARG A 198 -16.41 -6.02 10.20
C ARG A 198 -15.44 -5.29 9.27
N VAL A 199 -15.81 -5.26 8.01
CA VAL A 199 -15.12 -4.49 6.97
C VAL A 199 -15.90 -3.20 6.73
N PHE A 200 -15.22 -2.06 6.83
CA PHE A 200 -15.75 -0.73 6.62
C PHE A 200 -15.17 -0.14 5.35
N ALA A 201 -16.02 0.31 4.44
CA ALA A 201 -15.58 1.02 3.23
C ALA A 201 -15.14 2.42 3.65
N MET A 202 -13.86 2.76 3.50
CA MET A 202 -13.30 3.96 4.13
C MET A 202 -13.88 5.26 3.55
N GLU A 203 -14.35 5.25 2.30
CA GLU A 203 -15.04 6.40 1.69
C GLU A 203 -16.40 6.71 2.32
N LYS A 204 -16.94 5.79 3.14
CA LYS A 204 -18.21 5.95 3.85
C LYS A 204 -18.04 6.35 5.30
N ILE A 205 -16.81 6.51 5.77
CA ILE A 205 -16.52 7.14 7.06
C ILE A 205 -16.71 8.65 6.85
N LEU A 206 -17.56 9.27 7.68
CA LEU A 206 -17.86 10.70 7.62
C LEU A 206 -16.94 11.50 8.56
N SER A 207 -16.61 10.91 9.70
CA SER A 207 -15.65 11.44 10.67
C SER A 207 -15.01 10.31 11.44
N ILE A 208 -13.80 10.57 11.94
CA ILE A 208 -12.98 9.62 12.70
C ILE A 208 -12.25 10.38 13.80
N GLU A 209 -12.26 9.83 15.01
CA GLU A 209 -11.52 10.35 16.15
C GLU A 209 -10.79 9.21 16.88
N PRO A 210 -9.54 9.43 17.33
CA PRO A 210 -8.83 8.44 18.12
C PRO A 210 -9.45 8.32 19.51
N GLY A 211 -9.58 7.09 20.01
CA GLY A 211 -10.01 6.81 21.38
C GLY A 211 -8.92 6.17 22.23
N ASP A 212 -9.37 5.42 23.23
CA ASP A 212 -8.56 4.54 24.11
C ASP A 212 -7.75 3.46 23.38
N ALA A 213 -7.09 2.60 24.16
CA ALA A 213 -6.30 1.50 23.65
C ALA A 213 -7.12 0.52 22.80
N CYS A 214 -6.51 0.06 21.70
CA CYS A 214 -7.11 -0.90 20.79
C CYS A 214 -6.96 -2.33 21.34
N GLN A 215 -8.02 -3.13 21.23
CA GLN A 215 -7.89 -4.58 21.32
C GLN A 215 -7.17 -5.10 20.08
N LYS A 216 -6.16 -5.95 20.29
CA LYS A 216 -5.49 -6.67 19.19
C LYS A 216 -6.12 -8.04 19.01
N ILE A 217 -6.38 -8.39 17.77
CA ILE A 217 -6.80 -9.73 17.37
C ILE A 217 -5.61 -10.44 16.74
N GLU A 218 -5.48 -11.74 17.00
CA GLU A 218 -4.41 -12.56 16.44
C GLU A 218 -4.48 -12.60 14.91
N ASP A 219 -3.33 -12.51 14.24
CA ASP A 219 -3.24 -12.51 12.78
C ASP A 219 -3.89 -13.76 12.16
N SER A 220 -3.81 -14.92 12.81
CA SER A 220 -4.48 -16.16 12.34
C SER A 220 -5.99 -16.00 12.21
N LYS A 221 -6.65 -15.31 13.16
CA LYS A 221 -8.09 -15.05 13.11
C LYS A 221 -8.44 -13.98 12.08
N LEU A 222 -7.55 -13.01 11.86
CA LEU A 222 -7.71 -12.01 10.80
C LEU A 222 -7.59 -12.69 9.44
N ASP A 223 -6.61 -13.58 9.27
CA ASP A 223 -6.37 -14.31 8.03
C ASP A 223 -7.47 -15.34 7.76
N GLU A 224 -8.06 -15.97 8.79
CA GLU A 224 -9.26 -16.79 8.66
C GLU A 224 -10.47 -15.96 8.21
N PHE A 225 -10.70 -14.80 8.84
CA PHE A 225 -11.77 -13.88 8.43
C PHE A 225 -11.55 -13.34 7.00
N CYS A 226 -10.29 -13.15 6.61
CA CYS A 226 -9.88 -12.73 5.28
C CYS A 226 -9.62 -13.94 4.34
N GLY A 227 -9.88 -15.17 4.76
CA GLY A 227 -9.42 -16.37 4.10
C GLY A 227 -10.53 -17.07 3.33
N SER A 228 -10.15 -17.67 2.20
CA SER A 228 -10.83 -18.79 1.52
C SER A 228 -12.09 -18.56 0.64
N GLY A 229 -12.70 -17.37 0.65
CA GLY A 229 -13.81 -17.03 -0.26
C GLY A 229 -13.46 -16.03 -1.38
N PHE A 230 -14.14 -16.11 -2.53
CA PHE A 230 -14.11 -15.07 -3.55
C PHE A 230 -14.61 -13.71 -3.01
N GLY A 231 -13.89 -12.64 -3.31
CA GLY A 231 -14.28 -11.28 -2.93
C GLY A 231 -13.62 -10.72 -1.66
N ILE A 232 -14.11 -9.58 -1.18
CA ILE A 232 -13.70 -8.95 0.09
C ILE A 232 -14.52 -9.43 1.30
N PHE A 233 -15.73 -9.92 1.05
CA PHE A 233 -16.63 -10.43 2.09
C PHE A 233 -16.46 -11.95 2.19
N ARG A 234 -15.48 -12.37 2.97
CA ARG A 234 -15.11 -13.77 3.13
C ARG A 234 -15.76 -14.35 4.37
N GLY A 235 -16.24 -15.58 4.26
CA GLY A 235 -16.95 -16.31 5.29
C GLY A 235 -16.40 -17.73 5.40
N VAL A 236 -16.75 -18.41 6.49
CA VAL A 236 -16.16 -19.71 6.88
C VAL A 236 -16.65 -20.87 6.01
N ASN A 237 -17.77 -20.71 5.30
CA ASN A 237 -18.38 -21.76 4.47
C ASN A 237 -18.09 -21.50 2.99
N ASN A 238 -17.07 -22.16 2.43
CA ASN A 238 -16.81 -22.09 1.00
C ASN A 238 -17.55 -23.20 0.27
N GLU A 239 -18.47 -22.81 -0.60
CA GLU A 239 -18.95 -23.65 -1.69
C GLU A 239 -18.00 -23.54 -2.88
N LEU A 240 -17.97 -24.55 -3.75
CA LEU A 240 -17.18 -24.52 -4.98
C LEU A 240 -18.08 -24.16 -6.15
N ALA A 241 -17.82 -23.03 -6.80
CA ALA A 241 -18.46 -22.66 -8.06
C ALA A 241 -17.70 -23.27 -9.23
N CYS A 242 -18.42 -23.81 -10.21
CA CYS A 242 -17.88 -24.23 -11.50
C CYS A 242 -18.52 -23.36 -12.59
N LEU A 243 -17.69 -22.57 -13.26
CA LEU A 243 -18.09 -21.65 -14.31
C LEU A 243 -17.57 -22.15 -15.64
N LYS A 244 -18.41 -22.10 -16.67
CA LYS A 244 -18.03 -22.39 -18.05
C LYS A 244 -17.94 -21.07 -18.83
N PHE A 245 -16.77 -20.76 -19.34
CA PHE A 245 -16.52 -19.63 -20.22
C PHE A 245 -16.47 -20.08 -21.67
N TYR A 246 -17.34 -19.51 -22.49
CA TYR A 246 -17.45 -19.81 -23.90
C TYR A 246 -16.35 -19.12 -24.71
N ALA A 247 -15.88 -19.77 -25.78
CA ALA A 247 -15.03 -19.11 -26.76
C ALA A 247 -15.77 -17.92 -27.43
N PRO A 248 -15.08 -16.80 -27.73
CA PRO A 248 -13.65 -16.59 -27.56
C PRO A 248 -13.24 -16.13 -26.15
N ASN A 249 -14.20 -15.83 -25.26
CA ASN A 249 -13.92 -15.24 -23.94
C ASN A 249 -13.02 -16.12 -23.06
N SER A 250 -13.10 -17.45 -23.25
CA SER A 250 -12.20 -18.44 -22.63
C SER A 250 -10.71 -18.08 -22.74
N ARG A 251 -10.29 -17.45 -23.84
CA ARG A 251 -8.89 -17.11 -24.11
C ARG A 251 -8.33 -16.03 -23.21
N TRP A 252 -9.16 -15.14 -22.68
CA TRP A 252 -8.74 -14.11 -21.73
C TRP A 252 -8.82 -14.64 -20.29
N VAL A 253 -9.93 -15.31 -19.95
CA VAL A 253 -10.19 -15.78 -18.58
C VAL A 253 -9.20 -16.85 -18.12
N GLN A 254 -8.64 -17.66 -19.03
CA GLN A 254 -7.61 -18.64 -18.70
C GLN A 254 -6.37 -18.02 -18.03
N ASP A 255 -6.04 -16.77 -18.35
CA ASP A 255 -4.84 -16.07 -17.86
C ASP A 255 -5.14 -15.23 -16.61
N GLU A 256 -6.39 -15.19 -16.15
CA GLU A 256 -6.83 -14.40 -15.01
C GLU A 256 -6.77 -15.21 -13.70
N ILE A 257 -6.28 -14.56 -12.64
CA ILE A 257 -6.30 -15.10 -11.28
C ILE A 257 -7.48 -14.47 -10.52
N TRP A 258 -8.58 -15.22 -10.46
CA TRP A 258 -9.79 -14.93 -9.70
C TRP A 258 -9.64 -15.31 -8.22
N HIS A 259 -8.99 -16.45 -7.94
CA HIS A 259 -8.74 -16.94 -6.59
C HIS A 259 -7.42 -17.75 -6.52
N PRO A 260 -6.62 -17.65 -5.43
CA PRO A 260 -5.37 -18.41 -5.32
C PRO A 260 -5.53 -19.94 -5.44
N GLU A 261 -6.66 -20.47 -5.00
CA GLU A 261 -7.00 -21.89 -5.07
C GLU A 261 -7.87 -22.26 -6.29
N GLN A 262 -7.97 -21.37 -7.29
CA GLN A 262 -8.74 -21.69 -8.49
C GLN A 262 -8.15 -22.87 -9.25
N LYS A 263 -9.00 -23.62 -9.93
CA LYS A 263 -8.57 -24.65 -10.88
C LYS A 263 -9.26 -24.39 -12.20
N GLY A 264 -8.52 -24.49 -13.29
CA GLY A 264 -9.12 -24.33 -14.59
C GLY A 264 -8.56 -25.29 -15.62
N TYR A 265 -9.40 -25.63 -16.58
CA TYR A 265 -9.11 -26.62 -17.61
C TYR A 265 -9.98 -26.38 -18.85
N PHE A 266 -9.47 -26.82 -20.00
CA PHE A 266 -10.21 -26.76 -21.26
C PHE A 266 -11.02 -28.03 -21.51
N VAL A 267 -12.20 -27.83 -22.10
CA VAL A 267 -12.98 -28.90 -22.73
C VAL A 267 -13.36 -28.42 -24.12
N GLY A 268 -12.61 -28.87 -25.13
CA GLY A 268 -12.68 -28.29 -26.47
C GLY A 268 -12.13 -26.85 -26.47
N GLU A 269 -12.92 -25.90 -26.98
CA GLU A 269 -12.56 -24.46 -27.04
C GLU A 269 -13.02 -23.66 -25.80
N ASP A 270 -13.84 -24.28 -24.94
CA ASP A 270 -14.42 -23.65 -23.75
C ASP A 270 -13.53 -23.90 -22.53
N TYR A 271 -13.49 -22.92 -21.62
CA TYR A 271 -12.69 -22.97 -20.40
C TYR A 271 -13.58 -23.13 -19.17
N PHE A 272 -13.28 -24.09 -18.33
CA PHE A 272 -13.95 -24.32 -17.05
C PHE A 272 -13.09 -23.74 -15.93
N LEU A 273 -13.73 -23.01 -15.03
CA LEU A 273 -13.09 -22.38 -13.88
C LEU A 273 -13.81 -22.79 -12.59
N GLU A 274 -13.09 -23.46 -11.71
CA GLU A 274 -13.53 -23.84 -10.37
C GLU A 274 -12.94 -22.88 -9.35
N ILE A 275 -13.79 -22.23 -8.55
CA ILE A 275 -13.39 -21.25 -7.53
C ILE A 275 -14.19 -21.42 -6.23
N PRO A 276 -13.53 -21.37 -5.06
CA PRO A 276 -14.23 -21.36 -3.79
C PRO A 276 -14.86 -19.98 -3.54
N PHE A 277 -16.08 -19.97 -3.02
CA PHE A 277 -16.80 -18.76 -2.66
C PHE A 277 -17.67 -18.98 -1.43
N SER A 278 -17.81 -17.96 -0.59
CA SER A 278 -18.63 -18.02 0.63
C SER A 278 -19.88 -17.15 0.56
N ASN A 279 -19.79 -16.01 -0.12
CA ASN A 279 -20.92 -15.11 -0.36
C ASN A 279 -21.07 -14.93 -1.87
N PRO A 280 -22.23 -15.31 -2.46
CA PRO A 280 -22.41 -15.25 -3.91
C PRO A 280 -22.48 -13.83 -4.44
N SER A 281 -22.76 -12.80 -3.62
CA SER A 281 -23.08 -11.45 -4.11
C SER A 281 -22.00 -10.85 -5.03
N GLU A 282 -20.73 -10.97 -4.64
CA GLU A 282 -19.60 -10.45 -5.42
C GLU A 282 -19.28 -11.32 -6.64
N LEU A 283 -19.43 -12.64 -6.49
CA LEU A 283 -19.24 -13.59 -7.59
C LEU A 283 -20.33 -13.41 -8.67
N VAL A 284 -21.59 -13.24 -8.27
CA VAL A 284 -22.71 -12.94 -9.16
C VAL A 284 -22.43 -11.66 -9.95
N MET A 285 -21.98 -10.58 -9.30
CA MET A 285 -21.60 -9.34 -10.00
C MET A 285 -20.50 -9.56 -11.04
N GLU A 286 -19.48 -10.38 -10.72
CA GLU A 286 -18.41 -10.67 -11.69
C GLU A 286 -18.91 -11.53 -12.85
N ILE A 287 -19.74 -12.55 -12.58
CA ILE A 287 -20.35 -13.39 -13.64
C ILE A 287 -21.18 -12.51 -14.58
N LEU A 288 -22.04 -11.65 -14.03
CA LEU A 288 -22.90 -10.76 -14.82
C LEU A 288 -22.10 -9.81 -15.72
N ARG A 289 -20.87 -9.43 -15.32
CA ARG A 289 -19.96 -8.59 -16.14
C ARG A 289 -19.60 -9.23 -17.48
N HIS A 290 -19.51 -10.56 -17.53
CA HIS A 290 -19.21 -11.31 -18.76
C HIS A 290 -20.45 -11.58 -19.63
N GLY A 291 -21.66 -11.29 -19.12
CA GLY A 291 -22.91 -11.46 -19.85
C GLY A 291 -23.11 -12.90 -20.33
N CYS A 292 -23.43 -13.07 -21.62
CA CYS A 292 -23.67 -14.37 -22.23
C CYS A 292 -22.40 -15.22 -22.44
N SER A 293 -21.21 -14.70 -22.15
CA SER A 293 -19.94 -15.42 -22.36
C SER A 293 -19.61 -16.41 -21.25
N VAL A 294 -20.43 -16.48 -20.21
CA VAL A 294 -20.24 -17.35 -19.05
C VAL A 294 -21.55 -18.04 -18.67
N GLU A 295 -21.45 -19.29 -18.22
CA GLU A 295 -22.54 -20.04 -17.62
C GLU A 295 -22.11 -20.62 -16.28
N VAL A 296 -23.00 -20.53 -15.28
CA VAL A 296 -22.81 -21.21 -14.00
C VAL A 296 -23.24 -22.67 -14.14
N ILE A 297 -22.29 -23.58 -14.04
CA ILE A 297 -22.55 -25.03 -14.06
C ILE A 297 -22.94 -25.51 -12.66
N GLN A 298 -22.23 -25.06 -11.63
CA GLN A 298 -22.50 -25.36 -10.22
C GLN A 298 -22.10 -24.18 -9.31
N PRO A 299 -22.68 -24.08 -8.09
CA PRO A 299 -23.84 -24.83 -7.60
C PRO A 299 -25.17 -24.30 -8.18
N PRO A 300 -26.28 -25.06 -8.08
CA PRO A 300 -27.60 -24.61 -8.54
C PRO A 300 -28.05 -23.29 -7.90
N SER A 301 -27.75 -23.09 -6.61
CA SER A 301 -28.05 -21.85 -5.88
C SER A 301 -27.43 -20.61 -6.55
N LEU A 302 -26.17 -20.70 -6.95
CA LEU A 302 -25.47 -19.62 -7.66
C LEU A 302 -26.06 -19.40 -9.05
N ARG A 303 -26.39 -20.48 -9.77
CA ARG A 303 -27.04 -20.42 -11.09
C ARG A 303 -28.40 -19.70 -11.01
N GLU A 304 -29.21 -20.03 -10.02
CA GLU A 304 -30.50 -19.39 -9.77
C GLU A 304 -30.34 -17.91 -9.44
N ALA A 305 -29.38 -17.55 -8.60
CA ALA A 305 -29.10 -16.15 -8.25
C ALA A 305 -28.73 -15.31 -9.49
N VAL A 306 -27.84 -15.81 -10.35
CA VAL A 306 -27.47 -15.14 -11.61
C VAL A 306 -28.67 -15.03 -12.56
N ALA A 307 -29.46 -16.10 -12.70
CA ALA A 307 -30.64 -16.09 -13.56
C ALA A 307 -31.69 -15.08 -13.11
N GLN A 308 -31.94 -14.97 -11.80
CA GLN A 308 -32.87 -13.98 -11.24
C GLN A 308 -32.41 -12.55 -11.53
N GLU A 309 -31.13 -12.23 -11.32
CA GLU A 309 -30.59 -10.90 -11.63
C GLU A 309 -30.70 -10.57 -13.13
N LEU A 310 -30.40 -11.52 -14.02
CA LEU A 310 -30.56 -11.32 -15.46
C LEU A 310 -32.02 -11.09 -15.86
N GLN A 311 -32.98 -11.80 -15.26
CA GLN A 311 -34.41 -11.59 -15.50
C GLN A 311 -34.87 -10.20 -15.03
N GLN A 312 -34.42 -9.77 -13.85
CA GLN A 312 -34.70 -8.44 -13.33
C GLN A 312 -34.05 -7.33 -14.18
N ALA A 313 -32.84 -7.55 -14.68
CA ALA A 313 -32.20 -6.61 -15.59
C ALA A 313 -32.99 -6.52 -16.90
N LEU A 314 -33.34 -7.65 -17.49
CA LEU A 314 -34.09 -7.73 -18.76
C LEU A 314 -35.46 -7.05 -18.66
N SER A 315 -36.19 -7.24 -17.55
CA SER A 315 -37.51 -6.62 -17.37
C SER A 315 -37.47 -5.09 -17.39
N ARG A 316 -36.36 -4.46 -16.99
CA ARG A 316 -36.17 -2.99 -17.04
C ARG A 316 -35.95 -2.45 -18.45
N TYR A 317 -35.55 -3.30 -19.41
CA TYR A 317 -35.37 -2.89 -20.81
C TYR A 317 -36.60 -3.20 -21.67
N HIS A 318 -37.50 -4.04 -21.17
CA HIS A 318 -38.78 -4.34 -21.81
C HIS A 318 -39.96 -3.53 -21.26
N SER A 319 -39.73 -2.74 -20.22
CA SER A 319 -40.71 -1.82 -19.62
C SER A 319 -40.79 -0.48 -20.34
#